data_AF-A0A194AME4-F1
#
_entry.id   AF-A0A194AME4-F1
#
_cell.length_a   1.000
_cell.length_b   1.000
_cell.length_c   1.000
_cell.angle_alpha   90.00
_cell.angle_beta   90.00
_cell.angle_gamma   90.00
#
_symmetry.space_group_name_H-M   'P 1'
#
loop_
_entity.id
_entity.type
_entity.pdbx_description
1 polymer ?
#
loop_
_entity_poly.entity_id
_entity_poly.type
_entity_poly.pdbx_seq_one_letter_code
_entity_poly.pdbx_strand_id
1 'polypeptide(L)' 'MTTIMPEGKQLRMAVEWIEEHLGQGGDIKSLLRDVGMRFNLGPEDQRYLYRLYLEKDEPAS' A
#
# COMPACT_ATOMS: atom_id res chain seq x y z
N MET A 1 19.85 8.68 -2.64
CA MET A 1 18.81 7.72 -2.23
C MET A 1 17.59 7.97 -3.09
N THR A 2 17.47 7.25 -4.19
CA THR A 2 16.30 7.32 -5.07
C THR A 2 15.18 6.56 -4.40
N THR A 3 14.47 7.21 -3.48
CA THR A 3 13.11 6.81 -3.16
C THR A 3 12.36 6.92 -4.48
N ILE A 4 12.13 5.79 -5.14
CA ILE A 4 11.23 5.70 -6.28
C ILE A 4 9.85 6.07 -5.73
N MET A 5 9.59 7.38 -5.64
CA MET A 5 8.27 7.87 -5.30
C MET A 5 7.38 7.49 -6.48
N PRO A 6 6.29 6.77 -6.26
CA PRO A 6 5.38 6.47 -7.34
C PRO A 6 4.92 7.80 -7.97
N GLU A 7 4.96 7.86 -9.31
CA GLU A 7 4.55 9.04 -10.07
C GLU A 7 3.04 9.29 -9.96
N GLY A 8 2.28 8.23 -9.64
CA GLY A 8 0.83 8.31 -9.42
C GLY A 8 0.47 9.05 -8.14
N LYS A 9 -0.18 10.21 -8.27
CA LYS A 9 -0.79 10.94 -7.15
C LYS A 9 -1.70 10.05 -6.30
N GLN A 10 -2.45 9.15 -6.95
CA GLN A 10 -3.35 8.21 -6.29
C GLN A 10 -2.59 7.21 -5.40
N LEU A 11 -1.45 6.70 -5.88
CA LEU A 11 -0.64 5.73 -5.14
C LEU A 11 0.00 6.37 -3.89
N ARG A 12 0.42 7.63 -3.96
CA ARG A 12 0.91 8.37 -2.78
C ARG A 12 -0.17 8.54 -1.72
N MET A 13 -1.35 9.02 -2.13
CA MET A 13 -2.48 9.19 -1.22
C MET A 13 -2.94 7.84 -0.62
N ALA A 14 -2.82 6.76 -1.39
CA ALA A 14 -3.10 5.42 -0.91
C ALA A 14 -2.12 4.96 0.19
N VAL A 15 -0.82 5.17 -0.02
CA VAL A 15 0.22 4.86 0.97
C VAL A 15 -0.01 5.63 2.27
N GLU A 16 -0.23 6.94 2.19
CA GLU A 16 -0.51 7.77 3.37
C GLU A 16 -1.74 7.26 4.14
N TRP A 17 -2.82 6.93 3.43
CA TRP A 17 -4.04 6.41 4.05
C TRP A 17 -3.84 5.05 4.73
N ILE A 18 -3.06 4.15 4.12
CA ILE A 18 -2.72 2.86 4.71
C ILE A 18 -1.90 3.06 5.98
N GLU A 19 -0.85 3.89 5.95
CA GLU A 19 0.03 4.12 7.11
C GLU A 19 -0.76 4.66 8.31
N GLU A 20 -1.68 5.61 8.06
CA GLU A 20 -2.56 6.15 9.09
C GLU A 20 -3.43 5.07 9.74
N HIS A 21 -4.04 4.18 8.94
CA HIS A 21 -4.93 3.14 9.46
C HIS A 21 -4.18 1.95 10.06
N LEU A 22 -2.99 1.64 9.55
CA LEU A 22 -2.13 0.59 10.07
C LEU A 22 -1.68 0.93 11.50
N GLY A 23 -1.39 2.20 11.78
CA GLY A 23 -1.10 2.71 13.12
C GLY A 23 -2.27 2.58 14.12
N GLN A 24 -3.50 2.43 13.63
CA GLN A 24 -4.69 2.20 14.47
C GLN A 24 -4.99 0.72 14.72
N GLY A 25 -4.16 -0.20 14.21
CA GLY A 25 -4.37 -1.64 14.33
C GLY A 25 -5.28 -2.24 13.24
N GLY A 26 -5.44 -1.54 12.11
CA GLY A 26 -6.16 -2.07 10.96
C GLY A 26 -5.43 -3.25 10.30
N ASP A 27 -6.19 -4.23 9.80
CA ASP A 27 -5.66 -5.36 9.04
C ASP A 27 -5.16 -4.89 7.66
N ILE A 28 -3.87 -5.10 7.39
CA ILE A 28 -3.21 -4.60 6.18
C ILE A 28 -3.87 -5.11 4.88
N LYS A 29 -4.34 -6.36 4.85
CA LYS A 29 -5.01 -6.93 3.67
C LYS A 29 -6.34 -6.23 3.38
N SER A 30 -7.07 -5.89 4.44
CA SER A 30 -8.31 -5.11 4.35
C SER A 30 -8.03 -3.69 3.86
N LEU A 31 -7.03 -3.02 4.42
CA LEU A 31 -6.62 -1.68 4.01
C LEU A 31 -6.18 -1.61 2.54
N LEU A 32 -5.40 -2.59 2.07
CA LEU A 32 -4.97 -2.68 0.67
C LEU A 32 -6.14 -2.85 -0.30
N ARG A 33 -7.17 -3.60 0.09
CA ARG A 33 -8.40 -3.77 -0.70
C ARG A 33 -9.19 -2.47 -0.75
N ASP A 34 -9.41 -1.83 0.40
CA ASP A 34 -10.16 -0.58 0.50
C ASP A 34 -9.49 0.54 -0.26
N VAL A 35 -8.16 0.67 -0.13
CA VAL A 35 -7.40 1.72 -0.80
C VAL A 35 -7.41 1.53 -2.31
N GLY A 36 -7.35 0.28 -2.78
CA GLY A 36 -7.41 -0.05 -4.20
C GLY A 36 -8.72 0.41 -4.85
N MET A 37 -9.84 0.22 -4.14
CA MET A 37 -11.15 0.70 -4.58
C MET A 37 -11.30 2.21 -4.41
N ARG A 38 -10.87 2.76 -3.26
CA ARG A 38 -11.06 4.17 -2.90
C ARG A 38 -10.29 5.13 -3.81
N PHE A 39 -9.07 4.75 -4.19
CA PHE A 39 -8.22 5.58 -5.04
C PHE A 39 -8.22 5.14 -6.50
N ASN A 40 -9.05 4.14 -6.85
CA ASN A 40 -9.15 3.55 -8.19
C ASN A 40 -7.76 3.14 -8.73
N LEU A 41 -6.99 2.47 -7.87
CA LEU A 41 -5.63 2.04 -8.20
C LEU A 41 -5.65 0.98 -9.28
N GLY A 42 -4.71 1.09 -10.23
CA GLY A 42 -4.53 0.09 -11.25
C GLY A 42 -4.05 -1.25 -10.67
N PRO A 43 -4.17 -2.35 -11.43
CA PRO A 43 -3.69 -3.67 -11.00
C PRO A 43 -2.19 -3.67 -10.67
N GLU A 44 -1.39 -2.84 -11.35
CA GLU A 44 0.04 -2.70 -11.09
C GLU A 44 0.32 -1.95 -9.77
N ASP A 45 -0.41 -0.87 -9.51
CA ASP A 45 -0.31 -0.11 -8.25
C ASP A 45 -0.71 -0.97 -7.05
N GLN A 46 -1.81 -1.72 -7.17
CA GLN A 46 -2.24 -2.65 -6.13
C GLN A 46 -1.15 -3.71 -5.89
N ARG A 47 -0.63 -4.36 -6.94
CA ARG A 47 0.47 -5.33 -6.79
C ARG A 47 1.69 -4.73 -6.11
N TYR A 48 2.04 -3.49 -6.40
CA TYR A 48 3.12 -2.78 -5.74
C TYR A 48 2.87 -2.61 -4.24
N LEU A 49 1.68 -2.14 -3.86
CA LEU A 49 1.31 -1.99 -2.45
C LEU A 49 1.27 -3.34 -1.72
N TYR A 50 0.70 -4.37 -2.34
CA TYR A 50 0.66 -5.71 -1.77
C TYR A 50 2.08 -6.22 -1.51
N ARG A 51 3.02 -6.05 -2.45
CA ARG A 51 4.42 -6.40 -2.24
C ARG A 51 5.07 -5.57 -1.15
N LEU A 52 4.92 -4.25 -1.20
CA LEU A 52 5.53 -3.32 -0.23
C LEU A 52 5.14 -3.63 1.22
N TYR A 53 3.87 -3.98 1.45
CA TYR A 53 3.31 -4.18 2.78
C TYR A 53 3.25 -5.65 3.21
N LEU A 54 3.05 -6.61 2.30
CA LEU A 54 2.99 -8.04 2.64
C LEU A 54 4.37 -8.72 2.56
N GLU A 55 5.27 -8.35 1.64
CA GLU A 55 6.65 -8.90 1.67
C GLU A 55 7.43 -8.40 2.88
N LYS A 56 7.04 -7.26 3.46
CA LYS A 56 7.63 -6.77 4.72
C LYS A 56 7.39 -7.71 5.91
N ASP A 57 6.39 -8.58 5.83
CA ASP A 57 5.97 -9.49 6.91
C ASP A 57 6.50 -10.93 6.71
N GLU A 58 7.24 -11.21 5.63
CA GLU A 58 7.96 -12.47 5.46
C GLU A 58 9.42 -12.30 5.92
N PRO A 59 9.76 -12.62 7.19
CA PRO A 59 11.14 -12.98 7.48
C PRO A 59 11.43 -14.25 6.67
N ALA A 60 12.33 -14.13 5.69
CA ALA A 60 12.93 -15.28 5.03
C ALA A 60 13.36 -16.28 6.11
N SER A 61 12.66 -17.42 6.15
CA SER A 61 12.88 -18.52 7.09
C SER A 61 14.02 -19.42 6.63
#